data_AF-X1IZ78-F1
#
_entry.id   AF-X1IZ78-F1
#
_cell.length_a   1.000
_cell.length_b   1.000
_cell.length_c   1.000
_cell.angle_alpha   90.00
_cell.angle_beta   90.00
_cell.angle_gamma   90.00
#
_symmetry.space_group_name_H-M   'P 1'
#
loop_
_entity.id
_entity.type
_entity.pdbx_description
1 polymer ?
#
loop_
_entity_poly.entity_id
_entity_poly.type
_entity_poly.pdbx_seq_one_letter_code
_entity_poly.pdbx_strand_id
1 'polypeptide(L)'
;LILAETGHSVGAIQIAGTDRVTQLPFFIAACDYTLIGEEMFAASSYLSRDPVMLGSIKGSDAAKVAIISVILVGAIFGILGGLNIGPFGTWFQSLVNWFGRG
;
A
#
# COMPACT_ATOMS: atom_id res chain seq x y z
N LEU A 1 -9.36 28.56 3.30
CA LEU A 1 -9.89 29.08 4.57
C LEU A 1 -11.19 29.85 4.36
N ILE A 2 -11.24 30.92 3.54
CA ILE A 2 -12.52 31.60 3.24
C ILE A 2 -13.65 30.64 2.84
N LEU A 3 -13.43 29.74 1.87
CA LEU A 3 -14.44 28.77 1.41
C LEU A 3 -14.86 27.79 2.52
N ALA A 4 -13.91 27.37 3.36
CA ALA A 4 -14.15 26.39 4.41
C ALA A 4 -14.84 27.02 5.64
N GLU A 5 -14.47 28.25 5.97
CA GLU A 5 -15.10 29.03 7.02
C GLU A 5 -16.52 29.43 6.63
N THR A 6 -16.74 29.83 5.37
CA THR A 6 -18.09 30.10 4.87
C THR A 6 -18.96 28.85 4.89
N GLY A 7 -18.44 27.68 4.48
CA GLY A 7 -19.19 26.43 4.53
C GLY A 7 -19.55 26.02 5.97
N HIS A 8 -18.66 26.27 6.92
CA HIS A 8 -18.91 25.98 8.34
C HIS A 8 -19.97 26.94 8.90
N SER A 9 -19.96 28.21 8.49
CA SER A 9 -20.93 29.22 8.93
C SER A 9 -22.38 28.93 8.52
N VAL A 10 -22.60 28.17 7.44
CA VAL A 10 -23.92 27.67 7.02
C VAL A 10 -24.18 26.21 7.46
N GLY A 11 -23.29 25.61 8.25
CA GLY A 11 -23.43 24.23 8.74
C GLY A 11 -23.33 23.16 7.64
N ALA A 12 -22.67 23.46 6.52
CA ALA A 12 -22.51 22.53 5.42
C ALA A 12 -21.36 21.54 5.68
N ILE A 13 -21.57 20.27 5.31
CA ILE A 13 -20.54 19.23 5.30
C ILE A 13 -19.46 19.61 4.28
N GLN A 14 -18.20 19.58 4.69
CA GLN A 14 -17.09 19.87 3.80
C GLN A 14 -16.19 18.68 3.55
N ILE A 15 -16.02 18.38 2.26
CA ILE A 15 -15.09 17.39 1.75
C ILE A 15 -14.04 18.15 0.94
N ALA A 16 -12.80 18.11 1.39
CA ALA A 16 -11.65 18.70 0.72
C ALA A 16 -10.64 17.61 0.33
N GLY A 17 -9.77 17.90 -0.63
CA GLY A 17 -8.69 16.99 -1.02
C GLY A 17 -7.51 17.77 -1.58
N THR A 18 -6.30 17.34 -1.26
CA THR A 18 -5.08 17.89 -1.86
C THR A 18 -3.97 16.85 -1.92
N ASP A 19 -3.18 16.90 -2.98
CA ASP A 19 -1.94 16.13 -3.15
C ASP A 19 -0.71 16.85 -2.55
N ARG A 20 -0.85 18.12 -2.16
CA ARG A 20 0.21 18.91 -1.54
C ARG A 20 0.28 18.70 -0.03
N VAL A 21 1.37 18.05 0.40
CA VAL A 21 1.68 17.77 1.81
C VAL A 21 1.67 19.03 2.68
N THR A 22 2.11 20.17 2.16
CA THR A 22 2.15 21.44 2.91
C THR A 22 0.78 22.08 3.11
N GLN A 23 -0.21 21.77 2.26
CA GLN A 23 -1.57 22.32 2.36
C GLN A 23 -2.53 21.39 3.12
N LEU A 24 -2.19 20.11 3.23
CA LEU A 24 -2.93 19.08 3.94
C LEU A 24 -3.35 19.48 5.38
N PRO A 25 -2.46 20.06 6.23
CA PRO A 25 -2.82 20.42 7.60
C PRO A 25 -3.91 21.49 7.68
N PHE A 26 -3.95 22.41 6.70
CA PHE A 26 -4.95 23.48 6.65
C PHE A 26 -6.33 22.95 6.28
N PHE A 27 -6.42 21.92 5.42
CA PHE A 27 -7.70 21.29 5.11
C PHE A 27 -8.17 20.38 6.23
N ILE A 28 -7.25 19.64 6.88
CA ILE A 28 -7.57 18.83 8.06
C ILE A 28 -8.15 19.70 9.19
N ALA A 29 -7.60 20.90 9.41
CA ALA A 29 -8.07 21.78 10.48
C ALA A 29 -9.39 22.53 10.13
N ALA A 30 -9.75 22.64 8.85
CA ALA A 30 -10.84 23.49 8.40
C ALA A 30 -12.06 22.74 7.82
N CYS A 31 -11.90 21.47 7.44
CA CYS A 31 -12.93 20.66 6.79
C CYS A 31 -13.20 19.37 7.58
N ASP A 32 -14.45 18.89 7.56
CA ASP A 32 -14.86 17.69 8.29
C ASP A 32 -14.21 16.42 7.73
N TYR A 33 -14.04 16.35 6.40
CA TYR A 33 -13.41 15.24 5.70
C TYR A 33 -12.36 15.75 4.73
N THR A 34 -11.10 15.34 4.94
CA THR A 34 -9.99 15.69 4.06
C THR A 34 -9.41 14.43 3.43
N LEU A 35 -9.57 14.28 2.11
CA LEU A 35 -8.92 13.25 1.32
C LEU A 35 -7.44 13.56 1.19
N ILE A 36 -6.61 12.62 1.63
CA ILE A 36 -5.16 12.67 1.48
C ILE A 36 -4.82 12.15 0.09
N GLY A 37 -3.75 12.64 -0.54
CA GLY A 37 -3.39 12.33 -1.94
C GLY A 37 -3.74 10.90 -2.41
N GLU A 38 -3.34 9.87 -1.65
CA GLU A 38 -3.64 8.45 -1.94
C GLU A 38 -5.14 8.18 -2.16
N GLU A 39 -5.99 8.69 -1.27
CA GLU A 39 -7.45 8.59 -1.32
C GLU A 39 -8.04 9.44 -2.44
N MET A 40 -7.44 10.61 -2.72
CA MET A 40 -7.86 11.49 -3.82
C MET A 40 -7.55 10.86 -5.19
N PHE A 41 -6.42 10.16 -5.33
CA PHE A 41 -6.08 9.38 -6.52
C PHE A 41 -6.99 8.17 -6.68
N ALA A 42 -7.28 7.45 -5.59
CA ALA A 42 -8.25 6.36 -5.61
C ALA A 42 -9.64 6.87 -6.04
N ALA A 43 -10.17 7.91 -5.39
CA ALA A 43 -11.47 8.49 -5.72
C ALA A 43 -11.54 8.99 -7.17
N SER A 44 -10.51 9.69 -7.65
CA SER A 44 -10.43 10.16 -9.04
C SER A 44 -10.38 9.01 -10.04
N SER A 45 -9.64 7.93 -9.73
CA SER A 45 -9.58 6.75 -10.59
C SER A 45 -10.93 6.00 -10.66
N TYR A 46 -11.68 5.95 -9.55
CA TYR A 46 -13.01 5.35 -9.50
C TYR A 46 -14.07 6.20 -10.22
N LEU A 47 -14.04 7.53 -10.08
CA LEU A 47 -14.97 8.42 -10.79
C LEU A 47 -14.70 8.46 -12.30
N SER A 48 -13.44 8.70 -12.69
CA SER A 48 -13.05 8.82 -14.10
C SER A 48 -12.99 7.48 -14.83
N ARG A 49 -13.06 6.36 -14.08
CA ARG A 49 -12.92 4.99 -14.59
C ARG A 49 -11.71 4.80 -15.50
N ASP A 50 -10.62 5.51 -15.19
CA ASP A 50 -9.40 5.46 -15.99
C ASP A 50 -8.72 4.10 -15.79
N PRO A 51 -8.64 3.24 -16.83
CA PRO A 51 -8.07 1.90 -16.70
C PRO A 51 -6.58 1.92 -16.37
N VAL A 52 -5.85 2.99 -16.69
CA VAL A 52 -4.40 3.09 -16.41
C VAL A 52 -4.16 3.31 -14.91
N MET A 53 -4.89 4.24 -14.30
CA MET A 53 -4.75 4.57 -12.88
C MET A 53 -5.28 3.43 -11.98
N LEU A 54 -6.41 2.83 -12.35
CA LEU A 54 -6.94 1.64 -11.68
C LEU A 54 -5.99 0.44 -11.79
N GLY A 55 -5.35 0.29 -12.95
CA GLY A 55 -4.33 -0.74 -13.19
C GLY A 55 -3.08 -0.54 -12.33
N SER A 56 -2.63 0.70 -12.15
CA SER A 56 -1.48 1.04 -11.30
C SER A 56 -1.72 0.66 -9.84
N ILE A 57 -2.89 1.01 -9.28
CA ILE A 57 -3.27 0.68 -7.90
C ILE A 57 -3.27 -0.85 -7.71
N LYS A 58 -3.97 -1.58 -8.58
CA LYS A 58 -4.06 -3.05 -8.50
C LYS A 58 -2.72 -3.74 -8.73
N GLY A 59 -1.89 -3.21 -9.62
CA GLY A 59 -0.54 -3.72 -9.90
C GLY A 59 0.38 -3.57 -8.68
N SER A 60 0.31 -2.42 -8.00
CA SER A 60 1.09 -2.18 -6.78
C SER A 60 0.73 -3.15 -5.65
N ASP A 61 -0.56 -3.43 -5.45
CA ASP A 61 -1.03 -4.39 -4.45
C ASP A 61 -0.67 -5.83 -4.82
N ALA A 62 -0.82 -6.22 -6.08
CA ALA A 62 -0.44 -7.54 -6.56
C ALA A 62 1.08 -7.80 -6.38
N ALA A 63 1.91 -6.81 -6.67
CA ALA A 63 3.36 -6.90 -6.47
C ALA A 63 3.71 -7.03 -4.98
N LYS A 64 3.06 -6.26 -4.10
CA LYS A 64 3.26 -6.34 -2.65
C LYS A 64 2.90 -7.73 -2.11
N VAL A 65 1.77 -8.28 -2.54
CA VAL A 65 1.34 -9.65 -2.18
C VAL A 65 2.33 -10.71 -2.68
N ALA A 66 2.81 -10.57 -3.92
CA ALA A 66 3.79 -11.50 -4.48
C ALA A 66 5.12 -11.49 -3.71
N ILE A 67 5.59 -10.31 -3.30
CA ILE A 67 6.82 -10.19 -2.49
C ILE A 67 6.61 -10.80 -1.10
N ILE A 68 5.49 -10.50 -0.45
CA ILE A 68 5.15 -11.04 0.87
C ILE A 68 5.07 -12.57 0.82
N SER A 69 4.46 -13.15 -0.22
CA SER A 69 4.35 -14.60 -0.34
C SER A 69 5.71 -15.29 -0.52
N VAL A 70 6.60 -14.71 -1.32
CA VAL A 70 7.98 -15.21 -1.49
C VAL A 70 8.75 -15.15 -0.17
N ILE A 71 8.63 -14.06 0.58
CA ILE A 71 9.26 -13.91 1.89
C ILE A 71 8.73 -14.96 2.87
N LEU A 72 7.42 -15.16 2.93
CA LEU A 72 6.80 -16.15 3.82
C LEU A 72 7.24 -17.58 3.48
N VAL A 73 7.24 -17.95 2.20
CA VAL A 73 7.69 -19.27 1.76
C VAL A 73 9.17 -19.45 2.08
N GLY A 74 10.01 -18.45 1.80
CA GLY A 74 11.44 -18.48 2.13
C GLY A 74 11.70 -18.61 3.63
N ALA A 75 10.94 -17.90 4.46
CA ALA A 75 11.05 -17.97 5.92
C ALA A 75 10.65 -19.35 6.47
N ILE A 76 9.50 -19.88 6.04
CA ILE A 76 9.06 -21.23 6.42
C ILE A 76 10.08 -22.27 5.96
N PHE A 77 10.55 -22.14 4.72
CA PHE A 77 11.51 -23.07 4.14
C PHE A 77 12.87 -23.03 4.90
N GLY A 78 13.32 -21.85 5.32
CA GLY A 78 14.50 -21.69 6.19
C GLY A 78 14.32 -22.30 7.58
N ILE A 79 13.15 -22.14 8.20
CA ILE A 79 12.85 -22.72 9.50
C ILE A 79 12.82 -24.26 9.44
N LEU A 80 12.12 -24.83 8.45
CA LEU A 80 12.04 -26.28 8.24
C LEU A 80 13.41 -26.89 7.89
N GLY A 81 14.22 -26.18 7.10
CA GLY A 81 15.58 -26.56 6.79
C GLY A 81 16.48 -26.57 8.03
N GLY A 82 16.40 -25.53 8.86
CA GLY A 82 17.19 -25.40 10.09
C GLY A 82 16.84 -26.44 11.16
N LEU A 83 15.58 -26.87 11.25
CA LEU A 83 15.13 -27.88 12.20
C LEU A 83 15.34 -29.33 11.69
N ASN A 84 15.92 -29.50 10.50
CA ASN A 84 16.24 -30.80 9.88
C ASN A 84 15.05 -31.78 9.83
N ILE A 85 13.86 -31.26 9.49
CA ILE A 85 12.63 -32.06 9.48
C ILE A 85 12.55 -32.86 8.17
N GLY A 86 13.09 -34.08 8.17
CA GLY A 86 12.96 -35.03 7.07
C GLY A 86 13.56 -34.55 5.73
N PRO A 87 12.95 -34.90 4.57
CA PRO A 87 13.52 -34.59 3.24
C PRO A 87 13.59 -33.08 2.94
N PHE A 88 12.93 -32.23 3.72
CA PHE A 88 13.02 -30.77 3.58
C PHE A 88 14.37 -30.22 4.06
N GLY A 89 15.00 -30.85 5.07
CA GLY A 89 16.34 -30.48 5.54
C GLY A 89 17.41 -30.70 4.48
N THR A 90 17.40 -31.87 3.83
CA THR A 90 18.35 -32.20 2.76
C THR A 90 18.14 -31.37 1.50
N TRP A 91 16.89 -31.03 1.17
CA TRP A 91 16.58 -30.13 0.05
C TRP A 91 17.04 -28.68 0.35
N PHE A 92 16.82 -28.19 1.58
CA PHE A 92 17.31 -26.87 2.01
C PHE A 92 18.85 -26.79 1.99
N GLN A 93 19.54 -27.80 2.53
CA GLN A 93 21.00 -27.84 2.51
C GLN A 93 21.56 -27.88 1.08
N SER A 94 20.92 -28.64 0.17
CA SER A 94 21.28 -28.68 -1.25
C SER A 94 21.09 -27.32 -1.94
N LEU A 95 20.01 -26.61 -1.60
CA LEU A 95 19.74 -25.27 -2.11
C LEU A 95 20.76 -24.25 -1.60
N VAL A 96 21.08 -24.26 -0.30
CA VAL A 96 22.13 -23.40 0.29
C VAL A 96 23.50 -23.71 -0.31
N ASN A 97 23.85 -24.98 -0.45
CA ASN A 97 25.11 -25.41 -1.05
C ASN A 97 25.20 -25.05 -2.55
N TRP A 98 24.08 -24.93 -3.26
CA TRP A 98 24.05 -24.41 -4.62
C TRP A 98 24.33 -22.91 -4.68
N PHE A 99 23.74 -22.12 -3.76
CA PHE A 99 24.04 -20.69 -3.64
C PHE A 99 25.48 -20.41 -3.18
N GLY A 100 26.06 -21.25 -2.31
CA GLY A 100 27.43 -21.11 -1.81
C GLY A 100 28.53 -21.65 -2.75
N ARG A 101 28.18 -22.15 -3.94
CA ARG A 101 29.13 -22.63 -4.96
C ARG A 101 29.49 -21.58 -6.02
N GLY A 102 29.08 -20.33 -5.82
CA GLY A 102 29.54 -19.17 -6.58
C GLY A 102 30.81 -18.55 -6.00
#